data_AF-A0A5J4UL78-F1
#
_entry.id   AF-A0A5J4UL78-F1
#
_cell.length_a   1.000
_cell.length_b   1.000
_cell.length_c   1.000
_cell.angle_alpha   90.00
_cell.angle_beta   90.00
_cell.angle_gamma   90.00
#
_symmetry.space_group_name_H-M   'P 1'
#
loop_
_entity.id
_entity.type
_entity.pdbx_description
1 polymer ?
#
loop_
_entity_poly.entity_id
_entity_poly.type
_entity_poly.pdbx_seq_one_letter_code
_entity_poly.pdbx_strand_id
1 'polypeptide(L)'
;KGRKRVTTRKEDYLIRKVALENRLRTTTQTDQIVLQTKSIEVSPQTIRNRLYEFGYGGHLLKKKPMLIMQIITMRKQFQETYGSWNAMKWFN
;
A
#
# COMPACT_ATOMS: atom_id res chain seq x y z
N LYS A 1 31.30 12.63 3.66
CA LYS A 1 30.28 13.24 4.57
C LYS A 1 29.11 13.70 3.71
N GLY A 2 27.92 13.12 3.88
CA GLY A 2 26.73 13.46 3.08
C GLY A 2 25.93 14.62 3.67
N ARG A 3 24.99 15.16 2.89
CA ARG A 3 24.03 16.17 3.35
C ARG A 3 23.23 15.63 4.54
N LYS A 4 23.12 16.43 5.61
CA LYS A 4 22.29 16.09 6.78
C LYS A 4 20.82 15.96 6.35
N ARG A 5 20.11 15.01 6.97
CA ARG A 5 18.67 14.85 6.74
C ARG A 5 17.93 16.09 7.20
N VAL A 6 16.89 16.45 6.43
CA VAL A 6 15.96 17.53 6.79
C VAL A 6 14.95 17.03 7.82
N THR A 7 14.54 15.77 7.72
CA THR A 7 13.50 15.20 8.60
C THR A 7 14.06 14.62 9.88
N THR A 8 13.29 14.74 10.97
CA THR A 8 13.55 14.07 12.25
C THR A 8 12.89 12.69 12.32
N ARG A 9 13.32 11.85 13.27
CA ARG A 9 12.73 10.51 13.47
C ARG A 9 11.22 10.56 13.79
N LYS A 10 10.76 11.62 14.46
CA LYS A 10 9.34 11.83 14.78
C LYS A 10 8.53 12.16 13.52
N GLU A 11 9.11 12.95 12.61
CA GLU A 11 8.49 13.30 11.33
C GLU A 11 8.43 12.10 10.39
N ASP A 12 9.52 11.32 10.33
CA ASP A 12 9.57 10.06 9.57
C ASP A 12 8.47 9.09 10.05
N TYR A 13 8.24 9.00 11.36
CA TYR A 13 7.14 8.21 11.92
C TYR A 13 5.76 8.72 11.47
N LEU A 14 5.56 10.04 11.46
CA LEU A 14 4.30 10.65 11.03
C LEU A 14 4.04 10.39 9.54
N ILE A 15 5.04 10.62 8.68
CA ILE A 15 4.98 10.34 7.24
C ILE A 15 4.59 8.88 7.01
N ARG A 16 5.24 7.95 7.72
CA ARG A 16 4.91 6.53 7.64
C ARG A 16 3.48 6.23 8.11
N LYS A 17 3.03 6.84 9.20
CA LYS A 17 1.66 6.66 9.72
C LYS A 17 0.61 7.10 8.70
N VAL A 18 0.74 8.32 8.16
CA VAL A 18 -0.19 8.90 7.17
C VAL A 18 -0.22 8.06 5.89
N ALA A 19 0.93 7.53 5.45
CA ALA A 19 1.00 6.65 4.29
C ALA A 19 0.31 5.29 4.51
N LEU A 20 0.37 4.75 5.75
CA LEU A 20 -0.26 3.48 6.09
C LEU A 20 -1.78 3.58 6.23
N GLU A 21 -2.31 4.72 6.68
CA GLU A 21 -3.75 4.98 6.77
C GLU A 21 -4.44 4.91 5.40
N ASN A 22 -3.77 5.37 4.33
CA ASN A 22 -4.25 5.19 2.97
C ASN A 22 -3.07 5.15 1.98
N ARG A 23 -2.79 3.95 1.50
CA ARG A 23 -1.68 3.67 0.56
C ARG A 23 -1.91 4.17 -0.87
N LEU A 24 -3.11 4.66 -1.18
CA LEU A 24 -3.45 5.21 -2.50
C LEU A 24 -3.17 6.72 -2.58
N ARG A 25 -2.83 7.36 -1.46
CA ARG A 25 -2.53 8.80 -1.45
C ARG A 25 -1.29 9.11 -2.27
N THR A 26 -1.34 10.21 -2.99
CA THR A 26 -0.15 10.75 -3.66
C THR A 26 0.76 11.41 -2.63
N THR A 27 2.03 11.58 -3.00
CA THR A 27 3.00 12.26 -2.14
C THR A 27 2.59 13.69 -1.77
N THR A 28 1.94 14.40 -2.69
CA THR A 28 1.43 15.77 -2.45
C THR A 28 0.25 15.78 -1.46
N GLN A 29 -0.62 14.78 -1.51
CA GLN A 29 -1.69 14.63 -0.51
C GLN A 29 -1.12 14.27 0.86
N THR A 30 -0.10 13.39 0.92
CA THR A 30 0.61 13.09 2.17
C THR A 30 1.26 14.34 2.75
N ASP A 31 1.88 15.17 1.91
CA ASP A 31 2.48 16.45 2.31
C ASP A 31 1.49 17.38 2.99
N GLN A 32 0.35 17.64 2.33
CA GLN A 32 -0.70 18.49 2.87
C GLN A 32 -1.21 18.01 4.23
N ILE A 33 -1.38 16.70 4.41
CA ILE A 33 -1.84 16.12 5.69
C ILE A 33 -0.77 16.26 6.77
N VAL A 34 0.50 16.01 6.44
CA VAL A 34 1.62 16.15 7.37
C VAL A 34 1.79 17.61 7.80
N LEU A 35 1.68 18.55 6.85
CA LEU A 35 1.69 19.99 7.10
C LEU A 35 0.52 20.41 8.01
N GLN A 36 -0.71 19.95 7.74
CA GLN A 36 -1.88 20.26 8.57
C GLN A 36 -1.76 19.68 9.99
N THR A 37 -1.16 18.49 10.13
CA THR A 37 -1.11 17.80 11.44
C THR A 37 -0.06 18.40 12.37
N LYS A 38 1.05 18.91 11.83
CA LYS A 38 2.24 19.27 12.63
C LYS A 38 3.00 20.51 12.15
N SER A 39 2.50 21.23 11.14
CA SER A 39 3.16 22.40 10.52
C SER A 39 4.58 22.10 10.03
N ILE A 40 4.81 20.88 9.56
CA ILE A 40 6.12 20.48 9.01
C ILE A 40 6.14 20.89 7.54
N GLU A 41 6.96 21.87 7.19
CA GLU A 41 7.23 22.24 5.81
C GLU A 41 8.31 21.34 5.23
N VAL A 42 7.89 20.24 4.58
CA VAL A 42 8.78 19.35 3.84
C VAL A 42 8.40 19.34 2.37
N SER A 43 9.39 19.35 1.48
CA SER A 43 9.06 19.22 0.06
C SER A 43 8.40 17.85 -0.21
N PRO A 44 7.46 17.76 -1.17
CA PRO A 44 6.92 16.47 -1.61
C PRO A 44 8.03 15.48 -2.02
N GLN A 45 9.13 15.97 -2.62
CA GLN A 45 10.25 15.09 -2.98
C GLN A 45 10.93 14.48 -1.75
N THR A 46 11.04 15.22 -0.64
CA THR A 46 11.56 14.68 0.63
C THR A 46 10.69 13.54 1.11
N ILE A 47 9.36 13.70 1.09
CA ILE A 47 8.41 12.66 1.48
C ILE A 47 8.55 11.45 0.57
N ARG A 48 8.61 11.63 -0.76
CA ARG A 48 8.83 10.53 -1.71
C ARG A 48 10.09 9.73 -1.35
N ASN A 49 11.20 10.40 -1.09
CA ASN A 49 12.44 9.75 -0.71
C ASN A 49 12.30 8.98 0.61
N ARG A 50 11.60 9.53 1.61
CA ARG A 50 11.30 8.83 2.87
C ARG A 50 10.46 7.58 2.65
N LEU A 51 9.41 7.68 1.84
CA LEU A 51 8.54 6.55 1.49
C LEU A 51 9.34 5.42 0.82
N TYR A 52 10.20 5.75 -0.13
CA TYR A 52 11.08 4.76 -0.76
C TYR A 52 12.05 4.10 0.24
N GLU A 53 12.64 4.87 1.16
CA GLU A 53 13.47 4.31 2.23
C GLU A 53 12.70 3.37 3.16
N PHE A 54 11.41 3.59 3.36
CA PHE A 54 10.53 2.67 4.10
C PHE A 54 10.11 1.44 3.29
N GLY A 55 10.48 1.35 2.01
CA GLY A 55 10.06 0.30 1.09
C GLY A 55 8.68 0.54 0.46
N TYR A 56 8.15 1.75 0.55
CA TYR A 56 6.89 2.13 -0.09
C TYR A 56 7.16 2.70 -1.49
N GLY A 57 6.94 1.85 -2.50
CA GLY A 57 6.93 2.27 -3.90
C GLY A 57 5.57 2.81 -4.35
N GLY A 58 5.54 3.37 -5.56
CA GLY A 58 4.28 3.76 -6.20
C GLY A 58 3.34 2.56 -6.38
N HIS A 59 2.05 2.77 -6.13
CA HIS A 59 1.05 1.73 -6.33
C HIS A 59 0.84 1.49 -7.83
N LEU A 60 1.12 0.27 -8.29
CA LEU A 60 0.78 -0.18 -9.64
C LEU A 60 -0.57 -0.89 -9.61
N LEU A 61 -1.49 -0.45 -10.47
CA LEU A 61 -2.78 -1.11 -10.64
C LEU A 61 -2.56 -2.53 -11.18
N LYS A 62 -3.00 -3.53 -10.41
CA LYS A 62 -2.99 -4.92 -10.87
C LYS A 62 -4.09 -5.07 -11.92
N LYS A 63 -3.75 -5.56 -13.12
CA LYS A 63 -4.71 -5.90 -14.18
C LYS A 63 -5.50 -7.15 -13.77
N LYS A 64 -6.48 -6.98 -12.89
CA LYS A 64 -7.41 -8.04 -12.47
C LYS A 64 -8.84 -7.62 -12.82
N PRO A 65 -9.70 -8.56 -13.23
CA PRO A 65 -11.12 -8.27 -13.43
C PRO A 65 -11.73 -7.84 -12.09
N MET A 66 -12.65 -6.88 -12.15
CA MET A 66 -13.48 -6.53 -11.00
C MET A 66 -14.36 -7.74 -10.67
N LEU A 67 -14.26 -8.25 -9.45
CA LEU A 67 -15.08 -9.35 -8.99
C LEU A 67 -16.28 -8.80 -8.23
N ILE A 68 -17.48 -9.14 -8.68
CA ILE A 68 -18.69 -8.92 -7.89
C ILE A 68 -18.77 -9.97 -6.76
N MET A 69 -19.50 -9.65 -5.69
CA MET A 69 -19.62 -10.52 -4.51
C MET A 69 -20.06 -11.94 -4.86
N GLN A 70 -21.00 -12.10 -5.80
CA GLN A 70 -21.45 -13.41 -6.27
C GLN A 70 -20.29 -14.27 -6.82
N ILE A 71 -19.44 -13.69 -7.68
CA ILE A 71 -18.29 -14.40 -8.27
C ILE A 71 -17.27 -14.76 -7.18
N ILE A 72 -17.07 -13.90 -6.19
CA ILE A 72 -16.18 -14.17 -5.06
C ILE A 72 -16.69 -15.38 -4.27
N THR A 73 -17.99 -15.42 -3.94
CA THR A 73 -18.61 -16.53 -3.24
C THR A 73 -18.51 -17.83 -4.03
N MET A 74 -18.83 -17.81 -5.33
CA MET A 74 -18.73 -19.00 -6.19
C MET A 74 -17.29 -19.54 -6.25
N ARG A 75 -16.30 -18.66 -6.41
CA ARG A 75 -14.88 -19.05 -6.42
C ARG A 75 -14.44 -19.66 -5.09
N LYS A 76 -14.91 -19.09 -3.98
CA LYS A 76 -14.63 -19.60 -2.63
C LYS A 76 -15.24 -21.00 -2.45
N GLN A 77 -16.51 -21.16 -2.77
CA GLN A 77 -17.21 -22.45 -2.66
C GLN A 77 -16.55 -23.53 -3.54
N PHE A 78 -16.13 -23.16 -4.76
CA PHE A 78 -15.38 -24.07 -5.64
C PHE A 78 -14.08 -24.52 -4.97
N GLN A 79 -13.29 -23.60 -4.40
CA GLN A 79 -12.05 -23.94 -3.71
C GLN A 79 -12.28 -24.79 -2.46
N GLU A 80 -13.35 -24.54 -1.70
CA GLU A 80 -13.69 -25.36 -0.53
C GLU A 80 -14.11 -26.79 -0.92
N THR A 81 -14.83 -26.93 -2.02
CA THR A 81 -15.36 -28.23 -2.49
C THR A 81 -14.27 -29.08 -3.17
N TYR A 82 -13.45 -28.44 -4.01
CA TYR A 82 -12.54 -29.12 -4.94
C TYR A 82 -11.06 -28.82 -4.67
N GLY A 83 -10.72 -27.90 -3.77
CA GLY A 83 -9.33 -27.46 -3.57
C GLY A 83 -8.39 -28.53 -3.02
N SER A 84 -8.93 -29.60 -2.44
CA SER A 84 -8.18 -30.78 -1.97
C SER A 84 -8.15 -31.93 -2.99
N TRP A 85 -8.80 -31.77 -4.14
CA TRP A 85 -8.84 -32.83 -5.16
C TRP A 85 -7.48 -32.91 -5.87
N ASN A 86 -6.90 -34.11 -5.89
CA ASN A 86 -5.77 -34.44 -6.75
C ASN A 86 -6.28 -35.01 -8.08
N ALA A 87 -5.39 -35.18 -9.06
CA ALA A 87 -5.75 -35.62 -10.41
C ALA A 87 -6.60 -36.92 -10.44
N MET A 88 -6.40 -37.85 -9.50
CA MET A 88 -7.17 -39.10 -9.44
C MET A 88 -8.66 -38.92 -9.06
N LYS A 89 -9.01 -37.85 -8.35
CA LYS A 89 -10.41 -37.55 -8.00
C LYS A 89 -11.20 -36.89 -9.13
N TRP A 90 -10.54 -36.43 -10.19
CA TRP A 90 -11.20 -35.78 -11.33
C TRP A 90 -11.64 -36.76 -12.42
N PHE A 91 -11.07 -37.96 -12.45
CA PHE A 91 -11.31 -38.97 -13.50
C PHE A 91 -12.16 -40.17 -13.04
N ASN A 92 -12.55 -40.21 -11.76
CA ASN A 92 -13.54 -41.16 -11.22
C ASN A 92 -14.87 -40.43 -11.01
#